data_AF-A0A2E2KRE8-F1
#
_entry.id   AF-A0A2E2KRE8-F1
#
_cell.length_a   1.000
_cell.length_b   1.000
_cell.length_c   1.000
_cell.angle_alpha   90.00
_cell.angle_beta   90.00
_cell.angle_gamma   90.00
#
_symmetry.space_group_name_H-M   'P 1'
#
loop_
_entity.id
_entity.type
_entity.pdbx_description
1 polymer ?
#
loop_
_entity_poly.entity_id
_entity_poly.type
_entity_poly.pdbx_seq_one_letter_code
_entity_poly.pdbx_strand_id
1 'polypeptide(L)' 'MIAQEMGLGARGDEFYEALMAAHEGLSEDDSHALNARLVLLLANRIGDVDALKDLLKAARIHD' A
#
# COMPACT_ATOMS: atom_id res chain seq x y z
N MET A 1 -5.57 11.12 -6.92
CA MET A 1 -5.72 9.65 -6.98
C MET A 1 -6.67 9.28 -5.87
N ILE A 2 -7.90 8.92 -6.21
CA ILE A 2 -8.99 8.70 -5.23
C ILE A 2 -8.95 7.22 -4.80
N ALA A 3 -9.22 6.90 -3.53
CA ALA A 3 -9.16 5.51 -3.01
C ALA A 3 -10.01 4.50 -3.81
N GLN A 4 -11.06 4.98 -4.49
CA GLN A 4 -11.86 4.19 -5.44
C GLN A 4 -11.09 3.70 -6.66
N GLU A 5 -10.12 4.47 -7.17
CA GLU A 5 -9.30 4.10 -8.32
C GLU A 5 -8.27 3.00 -7.98
N MET A 6 -7.93 2.85 -6.70
CA MET A 6 -7.02 1.81 -6.20
C MET A 6 -7.73 0.48 -5.85
N GLY A 7 -9.04 0.37 -6.05
CA GLY A 7 -9.78 -0.87 -5.79
C GLY A 7 -10.06 -1.20 -4.31
N LEU A 8 -9.96 -0.21 -3.41
CA LEU A 8 -10.18 -0.41 -1.97
C LEU A 8 -11.66 -0.49 -1.55
N GLY A 9 -12.60 -0.38 -2.50
CA GLY A 9 -14.04 -0.48 -2.24
C GLY A 9 -14.59 0.62 -1.34
N ALA A 10 -15.81 0.44 -0.81
CA ALA A 10 -16.52 1.46 -0.02
C ALA A 10 -15.85 1.85 1.30
N ARG A 11 -14.84 1.09 1.75
CA ARG A 11 -14.05 1.38 2.97
C ARG A 11 -12.62 1.85 2.64
N GLY A 12 -12.34 2.15 1.37
CA GLY A 12 -11.03 2.64 0.95
C GLY A 12 -10.65 3.97 1.58
N ASP A 13 -11.66 4.81 1.86
CA ASP A 13 -11.46 6.09 2.51
C ASP A 13 -10.96 5.90 3.96
N GLU A 14 -11.55 4.97 4.73
CA GLU A 14 -11.09 4.65 6.10
C GLU A 14 -9.62 4.20 6.14
N PHE A 15 -9.22 3.34 5.20
CA PHE A 15 -7.83 2.88 5.14
C PHE A 15 -6.88 3.99 4.70
N TYR A 16 -7.29 4.81 3.72
CA TYR A 16 -6.48 5.94 3.26
C TYR A 16 -6.27 6.96 4.38
N GLU A 17 -7.31 7.30 5.12
CA GLU A 17 -7.21 8.17 6.31
C GLU A 17 -6.24 7.60 7.35
N ALA A 18 -6.37 6.30 7.68
CA ALA A 18 -5.46 5.63 8.61
C ALA A 18 -4.00 5.62 8.11
N LEU A 19 -3.79 5.43 6.80
CA LEU A 19 -2.47 5.48 6.19
C LEU A 19 -1.87 6.89 6.30
N MET A 20 -2.64 7.93 5.98
CA MET A 20 -2.19 9.33 6.09
C MET A 20 -1.85 9.71 7.52
N ALA A 21 -2.69 9.33 8.48
CA ALA A 21 -2.42 9.53 9.90
C ALA A 21 -1.10 8.85 10.34
N ALA A 22 -0.78 7.67 9.79
CA ALA A 22 0.46 6.97 10.10
C ALA A 22 1.72 7.69 9.58
N HIS A 23 1.58 8.59 8.60
CA HIS A 23 2.67 9.41 8.06
C HIS A 23 2.86 10.75 8.79
N GLU A 24 1.93 11.18 9.64
CA GLU A 24 2.00 12.47 10.30
C GLU A 24 3.26 12.61 11.18
N GLY A 25 4.00 13.70 10.98
CA GLY A 25 5.22 14.01 11.74
C GLY A 25 6.46 13.21 11.33
N LEU A 26 6.36 12.32 10.33
CA LEU A 26 7.52 11.61 9.78
C LEU A 26 8.30 12.47 8.79
N SER A 27 9.61 12.24 8.73
CA SER A 27 10.44 12.71 7.61
C SER A 27 10.08 11.96 6.32
N GLU A 28 10.54 12.45 5.17
CA GLU A 28 10.37 11.76 3.89
C GLU A 28 11.02 10.36 3.91
N ASP A 29 12.23 10.25 4.45
CA ASP A 29 12.94 8.98 4.59
C ASP A 29 12.19 8.00 5.50
N ASP A 30 11.66 8.48 6.63
CA ASP A 30 10.87 7.66 7.56
C ASP A 30 9.53 7.22 6.93
N SER A 31 8.91 8.11 6.16
CA SER A 31 7.70 7.84 5.39
C SER A 31 7.93 6.75 4.34
N HIS A 32 9.05 6.79 3.61
CA HIS A 32 9.46 5.71 2.71
C HIS A 32 9.73 4.41 3.44
N ALA A 33 10.40 4.46 4.60
CA ALA A 33 10.65 3.29 5.42
C ALA A 33 9.34 2.67 5.96
N LEU A 34 8.35 3.49 6.33
CA LEU A 34 7.01 3.03 6.71
C LEU A 34 6.36 2.27 5.57
N ASN A 35 6.35 2.84 4.36
CA ASN A 35 5.76 2.20 3.18
C ASN A 35 6.44 0.86 2.86
N ALA A 36 7.76 0.80 2.91
CA ALA A 36 8.50 -0.45 2.70
C ALA A 36 8.12 -1.53 3.72
N ARG A 37 8.02 -1.17 5.01
CA ARG A 37 7.59 -2.10 6.07
C ARG A 37 6.15 -2.56 5.86
N LEU A 38 5.24 -1.65 5.50
CA LEU A 38 3.85 -1.97 5.25
C LEU A 38 3.70 -2.97 4.09
N VAL A 39 4.42 -2.76 2.99
CA VAL A 39 4.44 -3.70 1.85
C VAL A 39 4.89 -5.10 2.29
N LEU A 40 5.96 -5.20 3.08
CA LEU A 40 6.46 -6.49 3.58
C LEU A 40 5.48 -7.18 4.52
N LEU A 41 4.81 -6.41 5.40
CA LEU A 41 3.79 -6.94 6.29
C LEU A 41 2.59 -7.47 5.50
N LEU A 42 2.09 -6.72 4.52
CA LEU A 42 1.00 -7.16 3.64
C LEU A 42 1.40 -8.40 2.84
N ALA A 43 2.62 -8.45 2.32
CA ALA A 43 3.15 -9.62 1.61
C ALA A 43 3.18 -10.87 2.50
N ASN A 44 3.62 -10.71 3.76
CA ASN A 44 3.60 -11.79 4.74
C ASN A 44 2.15 -12.24 5.09
N ARG A 45 1.17 -11.33 5.07
CA ARG A 45 -0.25 -11.69 5.28
C ARG A 45 -0.85 -12.46 4.11
N ILE A 46 -0.43 -12.16 2.87
CA ILE A 46 -0.86 -12.88 1.66
C ILE A 46 -0.24 -14.28 1.62
N GLY A 47 1.05 -14.42 1.93
CA GLY A 47 1.72 -15.72 2.06
C GLY A 47 1.93 -16.51 0.77
N ASP A 48 1.48 -15.98 -0.38
CA ASP A 48 1.61 -16.61 -1.70
C ASP A 48 2.59 -15.81 -2.58
N VAL A 49 3.75 -16.41 -2.84
CA VAL A 49 4.84 -15.78 -3.62
C VAL A 49 4.46 -15.56 -5.07
N ASP A 50 3.66 -16.43 -5.68
CA ASP A 50 3.30 -16.28 -7.09
C ASP A 50 2.22 -15.21 -7.27
N ALA A 51 1.24 -15.14 -6.36
CA ALA A 51 0.31 -14.02 -6.30
C ALA A 51 1.03 -12.68 -6.09
N LEU A 52 2.05 -12.64 -5.22
CA LEU A 52 2.86 -11.43 -5.01
C LEU A 52 3.65 -11.02 -6.26
N LYS A 53 4.20 -11.97 -7.03
CA LYS A 53 4.87 -11.66 -8.31
C LYS A 53 3.90 -11.07 -9.32
N ASP A 54 2.67 -11.56 -9.37
CA ASP A 54 1.64 -11.02 -10.26
C ASP A 54 1.21 -9.62 -9.85
N LEU A 55 1.07 -9.35 -8.55
CA LEU A 55 0.86 -7.99 -8.02
C LEU A 55 2.01 -7.05 -8.37
N LEU A 56 3.27 -7.51 -8.29
CA LEU A 56 4.43 -6.69 -8.69
C LEU A 56 4.44 -6.37 -10.19
N LYS A 57 3.99 -7.30 -11.04
CA LYS A 57 3.82 -7.01 -12.48
C LYS A 57 2.71 -5.99 -12.69
N ALA A 58 1.57 -6.15 -12.03
CA ALA A 58 0.45 -5.21 -12.12
C ALA A 58 0.85 -3.80 -11.65
N ALA A 59 1.56 -3.69 -10.54
CA ALA A 59 2.03 -2.41 -10.00
C ALA A 59 3.07 -1.69 -10.88
N ARG A 60 3.75 -2.42 -11.79
CA ARG A 60 4.65 -1.83 -12.79
C ARG A 60 3.91 -1.24 -13.98
N ILE A 61 2.66 -1.67 -14.23
CA ILE A 61 1.84 -1.17 -15.33
C ILE A 61 1.19 0.13 -14.84
N HIS A 62 1.86 1.24 -15.12
CA HIS A 62 1.31 2.58 -14.99
C HIS A 62 1.11 3.10 -16.42
N ASP A 63 -0.14 3.08 -16.89
CA ASP A 63 -0.62 4.01 -17.92
C ASP A 63 -1.29 5.21 -17.22
#